data_AF-A0A8J6H8G2-F1
#
_entry.id   AF-A0A8J6H8G2-F1
#
_cell.length_a   1.000
_cell.length_b   1.000
_cell.length_c   1.000
_cell.angle_alpha   90.00
_cell.angle_beta   90.00
_cell.angle_gamma   90.00
#
_symmetry.space_group_name_H-M   'P 1'
#
loop_
_entity.id
_entity.type
_entity.pdbx_description
1 polymer ?
#
loop_
_entity_poly.entity_id
_entity_poly.type
_entity_poly.pdbx_seq_one_letter_code
_entity_poly.pdbx_strand_id
1 'polypeptide(L)'
;MEKSLFFQMAPPGVGSSTGKTPHNDTTPANDPEIVVMDGGFATQLSCHVSQQIDGDVLWSARFLATDKEAIIDAHLDFLRAGADLVMTNSYQASVGGFVEHLGLNKEQSYELIKESVSLARIACQRYNKEFPNSRKAS
;
A
#
# COMPACT_ATOMS: atom_id res chain seq x y z
N MET A 1 -36.37 14.04 -27.18
CA MET A 1 -37.58 13.86 -26.35
C MET A 1 -37.42 12.57 -25.58
N GLU A 2 -37.47 12.67 -24.27
CA GLU A 2 -37.04 11.70 -23.27
C GLU A 2 -37.79 10.36 -23.34
N LYS A 3 -37.05 9.27 -23.12
CA LYS A 3 -37.64 7.98 -22.75
C LYS A 3 -37.55 7.85 -21.23
N SER A 4 -38.65 8.16 -20.56
CA SER A 4 -38.90 7.83 -19.16
C SER A 4 -39.08 6.31 -19.03
N LEU A 5 -38.11 5.61 -18.45
CA LEU A 5 -38.30 4.24 -17.96
C LEU A 5 -38.45 4.29 -16.43
N PHE A 6 -39.67 4.03 -15.98
CA PHE A 6 -40.04 3.87 -14.58
C PHE A 6 -39.34 2.64 -13.97
N PHE A 7 -38.82 2.85 -12.76
CA PHE A 7 -38.19 1.85 -11.91
C PHE A 7 -39.28 1.00 -11.21
N GLN A 8 -39.31 -0.31 -11.46
CA GLN A 8 -40.21 -1.25 -10.78
C GLN A 8 -39.49 -1.84 -9.56
N MET A 9 -39.92 -1.45 -8.35
CA MET A 9 -39.44 -2.06 -7.11
C MET A 9 -40.00 -3.46 -6.91
N ALA A 10 -39.14 -4.41 -6.53
CA ALA A 10 -39.51 -5.74 -6.09
C ALA A 10 -39.92 -5.76 -4.60
N PRO A 11 -40.85 -6.62 -4.17
CA PRO A 11 -41.28 -6.71 -2.77
C PRO A 11 -40.21 -7.34 -1.88
N PRO A 12 -40.16 -7.00 -0.57
CA PRO A 12 -39.18 -7.54 0.36
C PRO A 12 -39.41 -9.04 0.61
N GLY A 13 -38.37 -9.84 0.38
CA GLY A 13 -38.35 -11.25 0.73
C GLY A 13 -38.22 -11.46 2.23
N VAL A 14 -39.18 -12.17 2.82
CA VAL A 14 -39.11 -12.69 4.20
C VAL A 14 -38.13 -13.86 4.21
N GLY A 15 -36.95 -13.64 4.80
CA GLY A 15 -35.98 -14.70 5.11
C GLY A 15 -36.32 -15.35 6.45
N SER A 16 -36.72 -16.63 6.40
CA SER A 16 -37.01 -17.47 7.57
C SER A 16 -35.77 -17.69 8.43
N SER A 17 -35.83 -17.28 9.70
CA SER A 17 -34.89 -17.67 10.75
C SER A 17 -35.12 -19.13 11.14
N THR A 18 -34.16 -20.00 10.84
CA THR A 18 -34.04 -21.31 11.50
C THR A 18 -32.83 -21.27 12.42
N GLY A 19 -33.09 -21.35 13.73
CA GLY A 19 -32.08 -21.30 14.78
C GLY A 19 -31.00 -22.37 14.62
N LYS A 20 -29.74 -21.95 14.60
CA LYS A 20 -28.60 -22.80 14.91
C LYS A 20 -28.47 -22.87 16.43
N THR A 21 -28.40 -24.09 16.95
CA THR A 21 -28.10 -24.42 18.35
C THR A 21 -26.82 -23.72 18.83
N PRO A 22 -26.75 -23.31 20.11
CA PRO A 22 -25.55 -22.66 20.64
C PRO A 22 -24.46 -23.71 20.82
N HIS A 23 -23.43 -23.67 19.98
CA HIS A 23 -22.14 -24.26 20.35
C HIS A 23 -21.54 -23.34 21.41
N ASN A 24 -21.61 -23.78 22.67
CA ASN A 24 -20.94 -23.11 23.78
C ASN A 24 -19.46 -23.49 23.74
N ASP A 25 -18.72 -22.86 22.84
CA ASP A 25 -17.26 -22.93 22.79
C ASP A 25 -16.73 -21.77 23.65
N THR A 26 -16.47 -22.04 24.94
CA THR A 26 -16.02 -21.05 25.93
C THR A 26 -14.53 -20.72 25.79
N THR A 27 -13.94 -20.88 24.61
CA THR A 27 -12.64 -20.29 24.33
C THR A 27 -12.87 -18.80 24.12
N PRO A 28 -12.24 -17.88 24.89
CA PRO A 28 -12.28 -16.47 24.53
C PRO A 28 -11.61 -16.39 23.15
N ALA A 29 -12.42 -16.23 22.10
CA ALA A 29 -11.91 -15.85 20.80
C ALA A 29 -11.24 -14.50 21.04
N ASN A 30 -9.89 -14.47 21.01
CA ASN A 30 -9.20 -13.19 20.89
C ASN A 30 -9.81 -12.53 19.66
N ASP A 31 -10.40 -11.34 19.84
CA ASP A 31 -10.84 -10.54 18.72
C ASP A 31 -9.65 -10.40 17.76
N PRO A 32 -9.86 -10.60 16.45
CA PRO A 32 -8.76 -10.55 15.49
C PRO A 32 -8.09 -9.18 15.57
N GLU A 33 -6.76 -9.17 15.69
CA GLU A 33 -5.99 -7.93 15.69
C GLU A 33 -6.18 -7.20 14.36
N ILE A 34 -6.62 -5.95 14.42
CA ILE A 34 -6.78 -5.10 13.25
C ILE A 34 -5.41 -4.51 12.88
N VAL A 35 -5.01 -4.73 11.63
CA VAL A 35 -3.78 -4.20 11.03
C VAL A 35 -4.16 -3.09 10.05
N VAL A 36 -3.55 -1.91 10.20
CA VAL A 36 -3.74 -0.78 9.30
C VAL A 36 -2.69 -0.81 8.19
N MET A 37 -3.13 -0.77 6.94
CA MET A 37 -2.26 -0.71 5.76
C MET A 37 -2.04 0.73 5.32
N ASP A 38 -0.95 0.98 4.58
CA ASP A 38 -0.65 2.26 3.96
C ASP A 38 -1.63 2.67 2.84
N GLY A 39 -1.46 3.91 2.37
CA GLY A 39 -2.31 4.52 1.34
C GLY A 39 -1.63 4.60 -0.04
N GLY A 40 -2.14 5.50 -0.89
CA GLY A 40 -1.61 5.71 -2.24
C GLY A 40 -0.17 6.26 -2.23
N PHE A 41 0.82 5.42 -2.52
CA PHE A 41 2.23 5.78 -2.46
C PHE A 41 2.63 6.94 -3.39
N ALA A 42 2.11 6.97 -4.63
CA ALA A 42 2.37 8.04 -5.61
C ALA A 42 2.07 9.43 -5.04
N THR A 43 0.88 9.54 -4.44
CA THR A 43 0.35 10.78 -3.90
C THR A 43 1.23 11.27 -2.77
N GLN A 44 1.63 10.39 -1.85
CA GLN A 44 2.49 10.78 -0.75
C GLN A 44 3.92 11.10 -1.22
N LEU A 45 4.45 10.35 -2.17
CA LEU A 45 5.77 10.63 -2.76
C LEU A 45 5.83 12.03 -3.39
N SER A 46 4.73 12.52 -3.97
CA SER A 46 4.67 13.87 -4.57
C SER A 46 4.99 15.00 -3.58
N CYS A 47 4.84 14.77 -2.28
CA CYS A 47 5.20 15.72 -1.23
C CYS A 47 6.72 15.86 -1.04
N HIS A 48 7.50 14.86 -1.46
CA HIS A 48 8.94 14.75 -1.21
C HIS A 48 9.80 14.97 -2.45
N VAL A 49 9.19 15.00 -3.64
CA VAL A 49 9.90 15.15 -4.91
C VAL A 49 9.46 16.42 -5.64
N SER A 50 10.40 17.07 -6.31
CA SER A 50 10.12 18.24 -7.15
C SER A 50 9.67 17.88 -8.58
N GLN A 51 9.85 16.63 -8.99
CA GLN A 51 9.57 16.15 -10.33
C GLN A 51 8.13 15.64 -10.44
N GLN A 52 7.43 16.01 -11.51
CA GLN A 52 6.06 15.58 -11.76
C GLN A 52 5.94 14.06 -11.87
N ILE A 53 5.05 13.46 -11.08
CA ILE A 53 4.79 12.01 -11.04
C ILE A 53 3.84 11.59 -12.17
N ASP A 54 2.74 12.33 -12.34
CA ASP A 54 1.68 11.99 -13.29
C ASP A 54 2.14 12.03 -14.75
N GLY A 55 1.78 10.98 -15.50
CA GLY A 55 2.07 10.84 -16.93
C GLY A 55 3.35 10.06 -17.25
N ASP A 56 4.14 9.70 -16.24
CA ASP A 56 5.32 8.85 -16.42
C ASP A 56 4.97 7.36 -16.28
N VAL A 57 5.52 6.53 -17.17
CA VAL A 57 5.33 5.07 -17.16
C VAL A 57 5.95 4.42 -15.92
N LEU A 58 6.92 5.06 -15.27
CA LEU A 58 7.54 4.64 -14.01
C LEU A 58 7.28 5.67 -12.90
N TRP A 59 6.07 6.25 -12.88
CA TRP A 59 5.66 7.36 -12.02
C TRP A 59 6.25 7.36 -10.60
N SER A 60 6.22 6.24 -9.87
CA SER A 60 6.93 6.13 -8.58
C SER A 60 8.22 5.33 -8.67
N ALA A 61 8.30 4.32 -9.54
CA ALA A 61 9.42 3.38 -9.56
C ALA A 61 10.73 4.02 -10.03
N ARG A 62 10.70 5.08 -10.84
CA ARG A 62 11.93 5.79 -11.28
C ARG A 62 12.75 6.34 -10.10
N PHE A 63 12.08 6.71 -9.01
CA PHE A 63 12.73 7.30 -7.84
C PHE A 63 13.55 6.29 -7.03
N LEU A 64 13.37 4.98 -7.27
CA LEU A 64 14.34 3.99 -6.79
C LEU A 64 15.75 4.27 -7.32
N ALA A 65 15.87 4.82 -8.54
CA ALA A 65 17.15 5.20 -9.13
C ALA A 65 17.54 6.65 -8.82
N THR A 66 16.56 7.57 -8.75
CA THR A 66 16.83 9.02 -8.79
C THR A 66 16.70 9.73 -7.44
N ASP A 67 15.90 9.21 -6.50
CA ASP A 67 15.71 9.82 -5.17
C ASP A 67 15.25 8.80 -4.12
N LYS A 68 16.21 8.09 -3.54
CA LYS A 68 15.94 7.01 -2.57
C LYS A 68 15.45 7.53 -1.21
N GLU A 69 15.85 8.73 -0.80
CA GLU A 69 15.40 9.29 0.47
C GLU A 69 13.93 9.71 0.41
N ALA A 70 13.47 10.27 -0.72
CA ALA A 70 12.05 10.56 -0.91
C ALA A 70 11.15 9.31 -0.78
N ILE A 71 11.63 8.15 -1.22
CA ILE A 71 10.94 6.86 -1.03
C ILE A 71 10.84 6.50 0.46
N ILE A 72 11.94 6.66 1.20
CA ILE A 72 11.98 6.37 2.64
C ILE A 72 11.05 7.31 3.40
N ASP A 73 11.09 8.60 3.09
CA ASP A 73 10.28 9.62 3.75
C ASP A 73 8.79 9.42 3.47
N ALA A 74 8.41 9.05 2.25
CA ALA A 74 7.03 8.69 1.92
C ALA A 74 6.53 7.47 2.72
N HIS A 75 7.36 6.41 2.88
CA HIS A 75 7.01 5.29 3.76
C HIS A 75 6.91 5.72 5.23
N LEU A 76 7.83 6.56 5.70
CA LEU A 76 7.82 7.06 7.07
C LEU A 76 6.56 7.85 7.40
N ASP A 77 6.03 8.63 6.46
CA ASP A 77 4.80 9.38 6.66
C ASP A 77 3.60 8.48 6.93
N PHE A 78 3.48 7.35 6.20
CA PHE A 78 2.43 6.38 6.47
C PHE A 78 2.57 5.74 7.85
N LEU A 79 3.79 5.38 8.24
CA LEU A 79 4.07 4.82 9.56
C LEU A 79 3.74 5.82 10.68
N ARG A 80 4.16 7.08 10.54
CA ARG A 80 3.85 8.17 11.47
C ARG A 80 2.35 8.48 11.53
N ALA A 81 1.62 8.25 10.44
CA ALA A 81 0.16 8.37 10.40
C ALA A 81 -0.58 7.19 11.05
N GLY A 82 0.14 6.12 11.44
CA GLY A 82 -0.40 4.98 12.16
C GLY A 82 -0.56 3.70 11.33
N ALA A 83 0.03 3.63 10.13
CA ALA A 83 0.10 2.37 9.39
C ALA A 83 0.96 1.35 10.15
N ASP A 84 0.44 0.12 10.26
CA ASP A 84 1.15 -1.02 10.83
C ASP A 84 1.96 -1.76 9.77
N LEU A 85 1.54 -1.66 8.51
CA LEU A 85 2.11 -2.35 7.35
C LEU A 85 2.24 -1.40 6.16
N VAL A 86 3.41 -1.42 5.51
CA VAL A 86 3.68 -0.65 4.28
C VAL A 86 3.93 -1.58 3.09
N MET A 87 3.47 -1.19 1.90
CA MET A 87 3.84 -1.84 0.65
C MET A 87 5.18 -1.32 0.16
N THR A 88 5.96 -2.15 -0.54
CA THR A 88 7.17 -1.66 -1.21
C THR A 88 6.83 -0.89 -2.48
N ASN A 89 7.64 0.10 -2.85
CA ASN A 89 7.50 0.84 -4.10
C ASN A 89 7.93 0.00 -5.34
N SER A 90 7.28 -1.14 -5.55
CA SER A 90 7.68 -2.14 -6.57
C SER A 90 6.63 -2.39 -7.64
N TYR A 91 5.47 -1.73 -7.60
CA TYR A 91 4.34 -1.98 -8.50
C TYR A 91 4.73 -1.92 -9.99
N GLN A 92 5.54 -0.93 -10.38
CA GLN A 92 6.02 -0.76 -11.76
C GLN A 92 7.48 -1.20 -11.95
N ALA A 93 8.13 -1.66 -10.87
CA ALA A 93 9.54 -1.99 -10.88
C ALA A 93 9.74 -3.33 -11.60
N SER A 94 10.18 -3.25 -12.86
CA SER A 94 10.46 -4.43 -13.69
C SER A 94 11.77 -4.24 -14.44
N VAL A 95 12.48 -5.34 -14.70
CA VAL A 95 13.73 -5.30 -15.47
C VAL A 95 13.51 -4.66 -16.84
N GLY A 96 12.44 -5.07 -17.55
CA GLY A 96 12.12 -4.52 -18.86
C GLY A 96 11.85 -3.02 -18.81
N GLY A 97 10.98 -2.58 -17.89
CA GLY A 97 10.64 -1.16 -17.76
C GLY A 97 11.83 -0.29 -17.39
N PHE A 98 12.72 -0.75 -16.52
CA PHE A 98 13.93 -0.01 -16.16
C PHE A 98 14.97 0.03 -17.29
N VAL A 99 15.14 -1.07 -18.03
CA VAL A 99 16.02 -1.07 -19.22
C VAL A 99 15.47 -0.11 -20.27
N GLU A 100 14.16 -0.16 -20.55
CA GLU A 100 13.52 0.62 -21.60
C GLU A 100 13.46 2.12 -21.27
N HIS A 101 13.05 2.47 -20.05
CA HIS A 101 12.75 3.86 -19.69
C HIS A 101 13.86 4.57 -18.91
N LEU A 102 14.78 3.82 -18.26
CA LEU A 102 15.92 4.40 -17.52
C LEU A 102 17.27 4.08 -18.16
N GLY A 103 17.32 3.25 -19.21
CA GLY A 103 18.56 2.88 -19.89
C GLY A 103 19.51 2.03 -19.03
N LEU A 104 18.98 1.35 -18.00
CA LEU A 104 19.77 0.51 -17.10
C LEU A 104 20.05 -0.86 -17.74
N ASN A 105 21.10 -1.54 -17.27
CA ASN A 105 21.28 -2.95 -17.60
C ASN A 105 20.40 -3.85 -16.71
N LYS A 106 20.36 -5.14 -17.04
CA LYS A 106 19.53 -6.14 -16.35
C LYS A 106 19.87 -6.24 -14.87
N GLU A 107 21.16 -6.25 -14.55
CA GLU A 107 21.68 -6.40 -13.20
C GLU A 107 21.31 -5.20 -12.33
N GLN A 108 21.56 -3.97 -12.81
CA GLN A 108 21.16 -2.72 -12.16
C GLN A 108 19.66 -2.69 -11.91
N SER A 109 18.86 -3.07 -12.90
CA SER A 109 17.41 -3.09 -12.80
C SER A 109 16.92 -4.07 -11.74
N TYR A 110 17.54 -5.25 -11.66
CA TYR A 110 17.23 -6.24 -10.64
C TYR A 110 17.59 -5.76 -9.24
N GLU A 111 18.71 -5.05 -9.08
CA GLU A 111 19.08 -4.45 -7.80
C GLU A 111 18.08 -3.39 -7.35
N LEU A 112 17.56 -2.54 -8.25
CA LEU A 112 16.52 -1.56 -7.88
C LEU A 112 15.23 -2.21 -7.35
N ILE A 113 14.82 -3.35 -7.92
CA ILE A 113 13.66 -4.10 -7.44
C ILE A 113 13.89 -4.56 -5.99
N LYS A 114 15.08 -5.09 -5.68
CA LYS A 114 15.43 -5.47 -4.29
C LYS A 114 15.52 -4.25 -3.37
N GLU A 115 16.08 -3.15 -3.87
CA GLU A 115 16.22 -1.92 -3.11
C GLU A 115 14.86 -1.37 -2.67
N SER A 116 13.78 -1.56 -3.45
CA SER A 116 12.43 -1.17 -3.02
C SER A 116 12.04 -1.77 -1.66
N VAL A 117 12.45 -3.01 -1.38
CA VAL A 117 12.23 -3.69 -0.10
C VAL A 117 13.15 -3.12 0.97
N SER A 118 14.43 -2.92 0.63
CA SER A 118 15.42 -2.38 1.56
C SER A 118 15.04 -0.97 2.04
N LEU A 119 14.53 -0.11 1.16
CA LEU A 119 14.11 1.25 1.49
C LEU A 119 12.89 1.27 2.41
N ALA A 120 11.87 0.45 2.13
CA ALA A 120 10.73 0.27 3.05
C ALA A 120 11.18 -0.22 4.42
N ARG A 121 12.11 -1.18 4.47
CA ARG A 121 12.69 -1.68 5.74
C ARG A 121 13.46 -0.60 6.50
N ILE A 122 14.19 0.26 5.79
CA ILE A 122 14.88 1.41 6.40
C ILE A 122 13.86 2.36 7.03
N ALA A 123 12.74 2.64 6.36
CA ALA A 123 11.65 3.43 6.94
C ALA A 123 11.11 2.80 8.22
N CYS A 124 10.78 1.50 8.21
CA CYS A 124 10.34 0.78 9.42
C CYS A 124 11.39 0.84 10.54
N GLN A 125 12.68 0.72 10.23
CA GLN A 125 13.75 0.84 11.23
C GLN A 125 13.86 2.26 11.80
N ARG A 126 13.74 3.30 10.95
CA ARG A 126 13.75 4.70 11.38
C ARG A 126 12.54 4.98 12.29
N TYR A 127 11.35 4.55 11.89
CA TYR A 127 10.13 4.67 12.70
C TYR A 127 10.25 3.97 14.05
N ASN A 128 10.69 2.70 14.08
CA ASN A 128 10.84 1.94 15.32
C ASN A 128 11.90 2.55 16.28
N LYS A 129 12.89 3.29 15.75
CA LYS A 129 13.84 4.07 16.56
C LYS A 129 13.22 5.36 17.11
N GLU A 130 12.39 6.03 16.31
CA GLU A 130 11.66 7.24 16.71
C GLU A 130 10.59 6.92 17.77
N PHE A 131 9.94 5.75 17.67
CA PHE A 131 8.85 5.31 18.54
C PHE A 131 9.13 3.93 19.17
N PRO A 132 10.07 3.81 20.12
CA PRO A 132 10.49 2.51 20.66
C PRO A 132 9.40 1.76 21.45
N ASN A 133 8.33 2.44 21.87
CA ASN A 133 7.23 1.88 22.66
C ASN A 133 5.93 1.69 21.84
N SER A 134 5.93 1.98 20.53
CA SER A 134 4.77 1.75 19.67
C SER A 134 4.67 0.28 19.24
N ARG A 135 3.54 -0.10 18.63
CA ARG A 135 3.48 -1.34 17.84
C ARG A 135 4.58 -1.28 16.77
N LYS A 136 5.22 -2.42 16.51
CA LYS A 136 6.30 -2.50 15.54
C LYS A 136 5.72 -2.47 14.13
N ALA A 137 6.16 -1.50 13.36
CA ALA A 137 5.91 -1.46 11.92
C ALA A 137 6.63 -2.63 11.25
N SER A 138 5.94 -3.29 10.31
CA SER A 138 6.44 -4.43 9.54
C SER A 138 6.55 -4.11 8.06
#